data_AF-A0A6B3GFW5-F1
#
_entry.id   AF-A0A6B3GFW5-F1
#
_cell.length_a   1.000
_cell.length_b   1.000
_cell.length_c   1.000
_cell.angle_alpha   90.00
_cell.angle_beta   90.00
_cell.angle_gamma   90.00
#
_symmetry.space_group_name_H-M   'P 1'
#
loop_
_entity.id
_entity.type
_entity.pdbx_description
1 polymer ?
#
loop_
_entity_poly.entity_id
_entity_poly.type
_entity_poly.pdbx_seq_one_letter_code
_entity_poly.pdbx_strand_id
1 'polypeptide(L)'
;MRDDETTVIGALVHRAVDGDAQATHDLLAHVHPLALRYCRSRLNRLPGDARHFVEDLAQEVCVAVLMALPRYKDTGRPFEAFVFAIAGHKVADLQRAAMRHPGSTAVPSDEMPERPDDSLGPEERALLSSDAAWAKKLLA
;
A
#
# COMPACT_ATOMS: atom_id res chain seq x y z
N MET A 1 -25.30 19.62 -1.70
CA MET A 1 -23.83 19.45 -1.74
C MET A 1 -23.44 17.98 -1.64
N ARG A 2 -23.91 17.23 -0.63
CA ARG A 2 -23.64 15.78 -0.50
C ARG A 2 -24.12 14.93 -1.69
N ASP A 3 -25.28 15.26 -2.26
CA ASP A 3 -25.86 14.52 -3.40
C ASP A 3 -25.13 14.80 -4.72
N ASP A 4 -24.60 16.02 -4.87
CA ASP A 4 -23.77 16.43 -6.01
C ASP A 4 -22.41 15.71 -5.99
N GLU A 5 -21.76 15.67 -4.82
CA GLU A 5 -20.52 14.91 -4.61
C GLU A 5 -20.71 13.41 -4.88
N THR A 6 -21.83 12.83 -4.41
CA THR A 6 -22.17 11.42 -4.67
C THR A 6 -22.34 11.15 -6.18
N THR A 7 -22.96 12.08 -6.90
CA THR A 7 -23.17 12.00 -8.35
C THR A 7 -21.84 12.09 -9.11
N VAL A 8 -20.96 13.00 -8.71
CA VAL A 8 -19.60 13.13 -9.28
C VAL A 8 -18.79 11.87 -9.06
N ILE A 9 -18.81 11.30 -7.85
CA ILE A 9 -18.11 10.03 -7.56
C ILE A 9 -18.69 8.90 -8.39
N GLY A 10 -20.01 8.80 -8.52
CA GLY A 10 -20.65 7.78 -9.36
C GLY A 10 -20.17 7.84 -10.81
N ALA A 11 -20.07 9.04 -11.39
CA ALA A 11 -19.55 9.23 -12.74
C ALA A 11 -18.07 8.82 -12.88
N LEU A 12 -17.23 9.13 -11.88
CA LEU A 12 -15.84 8.67 -11.84
C LEU A 12 -15.74 7.15 -11.76
N VAL A 13 -16.55 6.52 -10.92
CA VAL A 13 -16.59 5.05 -10.78
C VAL A 13 -16.94 4.39 -12.11
N HIS A 14 -17.99 4.86 -12.81
CA HIS A 14 -18.37 4.31 -14.10
C HIS A 14 -17.23 4.37 -15.13
N ARG A 15 -16.62 5.55 -15.31
CA ARG A 15 -15.49 5.71 -16.23
C ARG A 15 -14.28 4.86 -15.84
N ALA A 16 -13.98 4.77 -14.56
CA ALA A 16 -12.86 3.98 -14.07
C ALA A 16 -13.08 2.46 -14.27
N VAL A 17 -14.33 1.98 -14.12
CA VAL A 17 -14.72 0.60 -14.45
C VAL A 17 -14.52 0.32 -15.95
N ASP A 18 -14.81 1.31 -16.82
CA ASP A 18 -14.60 1.22 -18.26
C ASP A 18 -13.12 1.32 -18.68
N GLY A 19 -12.19 1.45 -17.71
CA GLY A 19 -10.74 1.46 -17.95
C GLY A 19 -10.14 2.85 -18.18
N ASP A 20 -10.88 3.93 -17.90
CA ASP A 20 -10.35 5.29 -17.96
C ASP A 20 -9.30 5.51 -16.87
N ALA A 21 -8.03 5.65 -17.28
CA ALA A 21 -6.90 5.81 -16.38
C ALA A 21 -6.98 7.11 -15.56
N GLN A 22 -7.50 8.20 -16.14
CA GLN A 22 -7.62 9.47 -15.41
C GLN A 22 -8.75 9.39 -14.38
N ALA A 23 -9.90 8.81 -14.75
CA ALA A 23 -10.99 8.60 -13.80
C ALA A 23 -10.56 7.67 -12.65
N THR A 24 -9.75 6.65 -12.95
CA THR A 24 -9.15 5.77 -11.94
C THR A 24 -8.23 6.55 -10.99
N HIS A 25 -7.37 7.41 -11.54
CA HIS A 25 -6.50 8.28 -10.73
C HIS A 25 -7.31 9.20 -9.82
N ASP A 26 -8.30 9.91 -10.37
CA ASP A 26 -9.15 10.84 -9.63
C ASP A 26 -9.96 10.12 -8.53
N LEU A 27 -10.46 8.91 -8.84
CA LEU A 27 -11.15 8.07 -7.88
C LEU A 27 -10.22 7.63 -6.74
N LEU A 28 -9.00 7.18 -7.04
CA LEU A 28 -8.04 6.78 -6.01
C LEU A 28 -7.58 7.97 -5.15
N ALA A 29 -7.46 9.17 -5.74
CA ALA A 29 -7.19 10.40 -5.02
C ALA A 29 -8.30 10.74 -4.02
N HIS A 30 -9.55 10.38 -4.30
CA HIS A 30 -10.67 10.47 -3.37
C HIS A 30 -10.67 9.35 -2.32
N VAL A 31 -10.34 8.11 -2.71
CA VAL A 31 -10.31 6.93 -1.82
C VAL A 31 -9.25 7.04 -0.73
N HIS A 32 -8.04 7.47 -1.07
CA HIS A 32 -6.92 7.52 -0.14
C HIS A 32 -7.20 8.29 1.17
N PRO A 33 -7.70 9.54 1.16
CA PRO A 33 -8.03 10.25 2.40
C PRO A 33 -9.20 9.61 3.18
N LEU A 34 -10.16 8.97 2.51
CA LEU A 34 -11.23 8.20 3.17
C LEU A 34 -10.67 7.00 3.93
N ALA A 35 -9.76 6.26 3.30
CA ALA A 35 -9.08 5.12 3.89
C ALA A 35 -8.24 5.55 5.09
N LEU A 36 -7.43 6.61 4.96
CA LEU A 36 -6.66 7.18 6.07
C LEU A 36 -7.55 7.53 7.27
N ARG A 37 -8.68 8.22 7.03
CA ARG A 37 -9.62 8.60 8.10
C ARG A 37 -10.22 7.36 8.78
N TYR A 38 -10.62 6.37 7.99
CA TYR A 38 -11.17 5.12 8.50
C TYR A 38 -10.14 4.37 9.36
N CYS A 39 -8.95 4.12 8.82
CA CYS A 39 -7.88 3.40 9.51
C CYS A 39 -7.46 4.11 10.80
N ARG A 40 -7.23 5.43 10.79
CA ARG A 40 -6.92 6.21 12.00
C ARG A 40 -7.97 6.03 13.09
N SER A 41 -9.24 6.16 12.72
CA SER A 41 -10.37 6.00 13.65
C SER A 41 -10.41 4.60 14.29
N ARG A 42 -10.11 3.56 13.51
CA ARG A 42 -10.12 2.17 14.00
C ARG A 42 -8.89 1.82 14.82
N LEU A 43 -7.71 2.26 14.42
CA LEU A 43 -6.45 1.91 15.09
C LEU A 43 -6.20 2.72 16.36
N ASN A 44 -6.78 3.92 16.49
CA ASN A 44 -6.72 4.68 17.75
C ASN A 44 -7.30 3.93 18.97
N ARG A 45 -8.08 2.87 18.75
CA ARG A 45 -8.68 2.05 19.82
C ARG A 45 -7.80 0.88 20.25
N LEU A 46 -6.67 0.65 19.56
CA LEU A 46 -5.74 -0.43 19.85
C LEU A 46 -4.57 0.09 20.69
N PRO A 47 -4.10 -0.70 21.67
CA PRO A 47 -2.86 -0.39 22.39
C PRO A 47 -1.62 -0.61 21.50
N GLY A 48 -0.53 0.11 21.79
CA GLY A 48 0.78 -0.06 21.17
C GLY A 48 0.98 0.67 19.83
N ASP A 49 1.94 0.18 19.05
CA ASP A 49 2.47 0.81 17.81
C ASP A 49 1.55 0.66 16.58
N ALA A 50 0.28 0.27 16.78
CA ALA A 50 -0.66 0.03 15.70
C ALA A 50 -0.90 1.26 14.79
N ARG A 51 -0.60 2.46 15.30
CA ARG A 51 -0.75 3.72 14.56
C ARG A 51 0.22 3.85 13.39
N HIS A 52 1.34 3.12 13.40
CA HIS A 52 2.31 3.11 12.31
C HIS A 52 1.76 2.44 11.03
N PHE A 53 0.80 1.52 11.15
CA PHE A 53 0.19 0.83 10.01
C PHE A 53 -0.88 1.63 9.26
N VAL A 54 -1.18 2.86 9.69
CA VAL A 54 -2.26 3.65 9.08
C VAL A 54 -2.02 3.92 7.61
N GLU A 55 -0.79 4.30 7.25
CA GLU A 55 -0.44 4.67 5.87
C GLU A 55 -0.42 3.42 4.98
N ASP A 56 0.23 2.35 5.44
CA ASP A 56 0.27 1.06 4.75
C ASP A 56 -1.13 0.51 4.48
N LEU A 57 -2.01 0.50 5.51
CA LEU A 57 -3.39 0.07 5.34
C LEU A 57 -4.15 0.95 4.36
N ALA A 58 -3.94 2.26 4.35
CA ALA A 58 -4.61 3.15 3.41
C ALA A 58 -4.18 2.85 1.97
N GLN A 59 -2.90 2.53 1.73
CA GLN A 59 -2.41 2.12 0.43
C GLN A 59 -2.95 0.75 0.03
N GLU A 60 -2.94 -0.23 0.93
CA GLU A 60 -3.55 -1.54 0.69
C GLU A 60 -5.04 -1.43 0.31
N VAL A 61 -5.77 -0.50 0.92
CA VAL A 61 -7.16 -0.22 0.54
C VAL A 61 -7.22 0.34 -0.88
N CYS A 62 -6.35 1.28 -1.27
CA CYS A 62 -6.32 1.83 -2.63
C CYS A 62 -6.03 0.73 -3.66
N VAL A 63 -5.03 -0.13 -3.40
CA VAL A 63 -4.69 -1.27 -4.26
C VAL A 63 -5.86 -2.25 -4.34
N ALA A 64 -6.48 -2.60 -3.21
CA ALA A 64 -7.61 -3.52 -3.19
C ALA A 64 -8.83 -2.95 -3.93
N VAL A 65 -9.09 -1.65 -3.82
CA VAL A 65 -10.14 -0.97 -4.59
C VAL A 65 -9.84 -1.04 -6.08
N LEU A 66 -8.62 -0.70 -6.50
CA LEU A 66 -8.20 -0.78 -7.90
C LEU A 66 -8.40 -2.19 -8.48
N MET A 67 -7.98 -3.22 -7.73
CA MET A 67 -8.09 -4.62 -8.15
C MET A 67 -9.54 -5.14 -8.20
N ALA A 68 -10.40 -4.58 -7.36
CA ALA A 68 -11.81 -4.96 -7.27
C ALA A 68 -12.71 -4.14 -8.22
N LEU A 69 -12.24 -2.99 -8.70
CA LEU A 69 -12.99 -2.05 -9.53
C LEU A 69 -13.61 -2.70 -10.79
N PRO A 70 -12.91 -3.54 -11.58
CA PRO A 70 -13.50 -4.17 -12.77
C PRO A 70 -14.69 -5.09 -12.46
N ARG A 71 -14.85 -5.52 -11.20
CA ARG A 71 -15.95 -6.37 -10.73
C ARG A 71 -16.97 -5.61 -9.89
N TYR A 72 -16.78 -4.30 -9.71
CA TYR A 72 -17.68 -3.46 -8.95
C TYR A 72 -19.07 -3.45 -9.60
N LYS A 73 -20.11 -3.56 -8.78
CA LYS A 73 -21.50 -3.43 -9.20
C LYS A 73 -22.17 -2.39 -8.32
N ASP A 74 -22.84 -1.44 -8.94
CA ASP A 74 -23.69 -0.52 -8.20
C ASP A 74 -24.87 -1.31 -7.60
N THR A 75 -25.05 -1.16 -6.28
CA THR A 75 -26.09 -1.82 -5.48
C THR A 75 -27.06 -0.82 -4.88
N GLY A 76 -27.05 0.43 -5.34
CA GLY A 76 -27.84 1.53 -4.77
C GLY A 76 -27.25 2.07 -3.46
N ARG A 77 -26.00 1.72 -3.15
CA ARG A 77 -25.24 2.23 -2.00
C ARG A 77 -24.13 3.15 -2.49
N PRO A 78 -23.78 4.19 -1.73
CA PRO A 78 -22.66 5.06 -2.08
C PRO A 78 -21.36 4.25 -2.17
N PHE A 79 -20.49 4.61 -3.11
CA PHE A 79 -19.24 3.90 -3.39
C PHE A 79 -18.33 3.80 -2.15
N GLU A 80 -18.40 4.79 -1.26
CA GLU A 80 -17.67 4.81 0.00
C GLU A 80 -18.04 3.63 0.90
N ALA A 81 -19.25 3.08 0.80
CA ALA A 81 -19.64 1.87 1.52
C ALA A 81 -18.79 0.66 1.08
N PHE A 82 -18.47 0.56 -0.21
CA PHE A 82 -17.59 -0.46 -0.76
C PHE A 82 -16.15 -0.25 -0.28
N VAL A 83 -15.65 1.00 -0.31
CA VAL A 83 -14.32 1.35 0.23
C VAL A 83 -14.19 0.98 1.72
N PHE A 84 -15.20 1.33 2.54
CA PHE A 84 -15.17 1.03 3.97
C PHE A 84 -15.33 -0.47 4.28
N ALA A 85 -15.99 -1.24 3.41
CA ALA A 85 -16.03 -2.69 3.54
C ALA A 85 -14.63 -3.29 3.35
N ILE A 86 -13.91 -2.88 2.30
CA ILE A 86 -12.51 -3.28 2.05
C ILE A 86 -11.62 -2.87 3.23
N ALA A 87 -11.67 -1.60 3.66
CA ALA A 87 -10.87 -1.10 4.77
C ALA A 87 -11.18 -1.83 6.09
N GLY A 88 -12.45 -2.17 6.33
CA GLY A 88 -12.88 -2.96 7.48
C GLY A 88 -12.23 -4.35 7.50
N HIS A 89 -12.18 -5.04 6.36
CA HIS A 89 -11.50 -6.33 6.25
C HIS A 89 -10.01 -6.22 6.54
N LYS A 90 -9.32 -5.26 5.92
CA LYS A 90 -7.88 -5.02 6.12
C LYS A 90 -7.52 -4.71 7.57
N VAL A 91 -8.30 -3.84 8.23
CA VAL A 91 -8.12 -3.54 9.66
C VAL A 91 -8.36 -4.80 10.51
N ALA A 92 -9.40 -5.58 10.21
CA ALA A 92 -9.67 -6.82 10.95
C ALA A 92 -8.56 -7.86 10.76
N ASP A 93 -7.95 -7.94 9.58
CA ASP A 93 -6.77 -8.78 9.31
C ASP A 93 -5.59 -8.38 10.20
N LEU A 94 -5.28 -7.09 10.26
CA LEU A 94 -4.23 -6.55 11.14
C LEU A 94 -4.52 -6.87 12.62
N GLN A 95 -5.75 -6.61 13.07
CA GLN A 95 -6.15 -6.89 14.45
C GLN A 95 -6.02 -8.37 14.81
N ARG A 96 -6.41 -9.26 13.88
CA ARG A 96 -6.24 -10.72 14.05
C ARG A 96 -4.78 -11.13 14.06
N ALA A 97 -3.91 -10.49 13.28
CA ALA A 97 -2.47 -10.73 13.31
C ALA A 97 -1.85 -10.33 14.66
N ALA A 98 -2.20 -9.14 15.17
CA ALA A 98 -1.71 -8.64 16.45
C ALA A 98 -2.14 -9.50 17.65
N MET A 99 -3.36 -10.05 17.64
CA MET A 99 -3.84 -10.95 18.70
C MET A 99 -3.13 -12.31 18.73
N ARG A 100 -2.59 -12.78 17.60
CA ARG A 100 -1.87 -14.07 17.52
C ARG A 100 -0.45 -14.00 18.07
N HIS A 101 0.17 -12.82 18.11
CA HIS A 101 1.52 -12.62 18.64
C HIS A 101 1.56 -11.45 19.65
N PRO A 102 1.05 -11.63 20.88
CA PRO A 102 1.07 -10.59 21.89
C PRO A 102 2.54 -10.24 22.23
N GLY A 103 3.01 -9.09 21.73
CA GLY A 103 4.40 -8.62 21.91
C GLY A 103 5.20 -8.46 20.62
N SER A 104 4.70 -8.95 19.48
CA SER A 104 5.27 -8.65 18.16
C SER A 104 4.36 -7.67 17.43
N THR A 105 4.81 -6.43 17.26
CA THR A 105 4.15 -5.42 16.43
C THR A 105 4.41 -5.65 14.94
N ALA A 106 5.22 -6.65 14.57
CA ALA A 106 5.45 -6.98 13.18
C ALA A 106 4.18 -7.55 12.54
N VAL A 107 3.64 -6.82 11.57
CA VAL A 107 2.72 -7.40 10.60
C VAL A 107 3.49 -8.42 9.80
N PRO A 108 3.00 -9.66 9.63
CA PRO A 108 3.58 -10.57 8.67
C PRO A 108 3.46 -9.92 7.29
N SER A 109 4.53 -9.33 6.78
CA SER A 109 4.65 -9.05 5.36
C SER A 109 4.72 -10.41 4.65
N ASP A 110 3.93 -10.60 3.60
CA ASP A 110 4.14 -11.73 2.67
C ASP A 110 5.43 -11.52 1.85
N GLU A 111 6.07 -10.35 2.01
CA GLU A 111 7.40 -10.05 1.50
C GLU A 111 8.47 -10.75 2.32
N MET A 112 9.23 -11.59 1.62
CA MET A 112 10.51 -12.13 2.07
C MET A 112 11.42 -10.97 2.48
N PRO A 113 12.07 -11.00 3.66
CA PRO A 113 13.00 -9.95 4.05
C PRO A 113 14.09 -9.78 2.99
N GLU A 114 14.46 -8.53 2.74
CA GLU A 114 15.55 -8.18 1.84
C GLU A 114 16.81 -8.94 2.28
N ARG A 115 17.35 -9.75 1.37
CA ARG A 115 18.57 -10.50 1.65
C ARG A 115 19.76 -9.55 1.52
N PRO A 116 20.77 -9.67 2.39
CA PRO A 116 22.03 -8.98 2.19
C PRO A 116 22.53 -9.22 0.75
N ASP A 117 22.94 -8.15 0.07
CA ASP A 117 23.63 -8.29 -1.21
C ASP A 117 25.04 -8.82 -0.93
N ASP A 118 25.29 -10.08 -1.30
CA ASP A 118 26.62 -10.71 -1.20
C ASP A 118 27.57 -10.23 -2.32
N SER A 119 27.14 -9.30 -3.18
CA SER A 119 27.99 -8.72 -4.21
C SER A 119 29.00 -7.73 -3.61
N LEU A 120 30.17 -7.67 -4.23
CA LEU A 120 31.25 -6.78 -3.79
C LEU A 120 30.78 -5.33 -3.67
N GLY A 121 31.14 -4.69 -2.57
CA GLY A 121 30.83 -3.29 -2.35
C GLY A 121 31.49 -2.38 -3.40
N PRO A 122 30.99 -1.14 -3.59
CA PRO A 122 31.63 -0.17 -4.48
C PRO A 122 33.12 0.05 -4.16
N GLU A 123 33.47 0.04 -2.88
CA GLU A 123 34.83 0.18 -2.38
C GLU A 123 35.73 -1.02 -2.73
N GLU A 124 35.23 -2.25 -2.59
CA GLU A 124 35.97 -3.47 -2.91
C GLU A 124 36.19 -3.60 -4.42
N ARG A 125 35.19 -3.23 -5.23
CA ARG A 125 35.31 -3.16 -6.70
C ARG A 125 36.38 -2.15 -7.13
N ALA A 126 36.44 -0.99 -6.48
CA ALA A 126 37.46 0.02 -6.76
C ALA A 126 38.87 -0.50 -6.41
N LEU A 127 39.01 -1.19 -5.27
CA LEU A 127 40.28 -1.76 -4.83
C LEU A 127 40.81 -2.82 -5.82
N LEU A 128 39.98 -3.77 -6.23
CA LEU A 128 40.35 -4.81 -7.21
C LEU A 128 40.78 -4.20 -8.56
N SER A 129 40.12 -3.13 -9.00
CA SER A 129 40.49 -2.45 -10.24
C SER A 129 41.86 -1.77 -10.16
N SER A 130 42.18 -1.19 -8.99
CA SER A 130 43.48 -0.58 -8.71
C SER A 130 44.58 -1.64 -8.66
N ASP A 131 44.33 -2.76 -7.99
CA ASP A 131 45.28 -3.87 -7.88
C ASP A 131 45.59 -4.49 -9.24
N ALA A 132 44.56 -4.70 -10.08
CA ALA A 132 44.73 -5.19 -11.44
C ALA A 132 45.54 -4.21 -12.31
N ALA A 133 45.30 -2.90 -12.17
CA ALA A 133 46.06 -1.88 -12.89
C ALA A 133 47.54 -1.85 -12.45
N TRP A 134 47.80 -2.02 -11.15
CA TRP A 134 49.14 -2.06 -10.59
C TRP A 134 49.91 -3.32 -11.02
N ALA A 135 49.27 -4.49 -10.95
CA ALA A 135 49.85 -5.75 -11.41
C ALA A 135 50.26 -5.70 -12.89
N LYS A 136 49.41 -5.11 -13.76
CA LYS A 136 49.71 -4.93 -15.18
C LYS A 136 50.94 -4.04 -15.43
N LYS A 137 51.16 -3.04 -14.57
CA LYS A 137 52.32 -2.13 -14.66
C LYS A 137 53.63 -2.80 -14.28
N LEU A 138 53.60 -3.80 -13.40
CA LEU A 138 54.80 -4.54 -12.97
C LEU A 138 55.20 -5.68 -13.91
N LEU A 139 54.29 -6.09 -14.81
CA LEU A 139 54.52 -7.15 -15.80
C LEU A 139 54.90 -6.62 -17.20
N ALA A 140 55.11 -5.31 -17.34
CA ALA A 140 55.57 -4.63 -18.55
C ALA A 140 57.02 -4.17 -18.37
#